data_AF-A0A522TK73-F1
#
_entry.id   AF-A0A522TK73-F1
#
_cell.length_a   1.000
_cell.length_b   1.000
_cell.length_c   1.000
_cell.angle_alpha   90.00
_cell.angle_beta   90.00
_cell.angle_gamma   90.00
#
_symmetry.space_group_name_H-M   'P 1'
#
loop_
_entity.id
_entity.type
_entity.pdbx_description
1 polymer ?
#
loop_
_entity_poly.entity_id
_entity_poly.type
_entity_poly.pdbx_seq_one_letter_code
_entity_poly.pdbx_strand_id
1 'polypeptide(L)'
;MLPLFDMLTQAQNGQGMELLAKQFNLSQQQTQLAVEALLPAFSQGLKRNTADPSGLGSFLSAMASGDHAKYFENAGNAFSAQGVSQGNDVLGQLFGSKDLSRAVAAQAAQATGIGQQVLQQMLPVIASMVMGGLFKQSTNQMPAAAAAGAGNNPLAEIIEQMMKQGGLGGMLGGQPASPQQQAP
;
A
#
# COMPACT_ATOMS: atom_id res chain seq x y z
N MET A 1 9.21 -2.58 -16.58
CA MET A 1 8.13 -2.18 -15.65
C MET A 1 7.30 -3.42 -15.45
N LEU A 2 7.21 -3.94 -14.22
CA LEU A 2 6.30 -5.04 -13.91
C LEU A 2 4.88 -4.58 -14.30
N PRO A 3 4.22 -5.23 -15.27
CA PRO A 3 2.89 -4.82 -15.66
C PRO A 3 1.98 -5.01 -14.46
N LEU A 4 1.05 -4.07 -14.25
CA LEU A 4 -0.02 -4.17 -13.25
C LEU A 4 -0.71 -5.56 -13.27
N PHE A 5 -0.70 -6.18 -14.45
CA PHE A 5 -1.10 -7.55 -14.71
C PHE A 5 -0.33 -8.60 -13.89
N ASP A 6 1.01 -8.63 -13.98
CA ASP A 6 1.86 -9.57 -13.22
C ASP A 6 1.63 -9.43 -11.73
N MET A 7 1.38 -8.21 -11.29
CA MET A 7 1.11 -7.92 -9.90
C MET A 7 -0.25 -8.44 -9.44
N LEU A 8 -1.26 -8.37 -10.31
CA LEU A 8 -2.58 -8.93 -10.07
C LEU A 8 -2.56 -10.46 -10.10
N THR A 9 -1.82 -11.04 -11.03
CA THR A 9 -1.67 -12.50 -11.15
C THR A 9 -0.87 -13.04 -9.97
N GLN A 10 0.18 -12.36 -9.53
CA GLN A 10 0.98 -12.75 -8.37
C GLN A 10 0.31 -12.41 -7.03
N ALA A 11 -0.74 -11.57 -7.03
CA ALA A 11 -1.50 -11.28 -5.82
C ALA A 11 -2.01 -12.58 -5.19
N GLN A 12 -1.79 -12.73 -3.87
CA GLN A 12 -2.10 -13.94 -3.11
C GLN A 12 -1.58 -15.25 -3.74
N ASN A 13 -0.29 -15.30 -4.08
CA ASN A 13 0.36 -16.52 -4.58
C ASN A 13 -0.28 -17.10 -5.86
N GLY A 14 -0.72 -16.27 -6.79
CA GLY A 14 -1.35 -16.76 -8.03
C GLY A 14 -2.89 -16.72 -8.02
N GLN A 15 -3.52 -16.50 -6.88
CA GLN A 15 -4.96 -16.70 -6.70
C GLN A 15 -5.82 -15.47 -6.97
N GLY A 16 -5.22 -14.30 -7.21
CA GLY A 16 -5.95 -13.05 -7.46
C GLY A 16 -6.98 -13.17 -8.60
N MET A 17 -6.59 -13.81 -9.71
CA MET A 17 -7.46 -14.02 -10.87
C MET A 17 -8.61 -14.99 -10.58
N GLU A 18 -8.34 -16.08 -9.84
CA GLU A 18 -9.37 -17.04 -9.44
C GLU A 18 -10.40 -16.44 -8.49
N LEU A 19 -9.96 -15.55 -7.59
CA LEU A 19 -10.86 -14.85 -6.67
C LEU A 19 -11.76 -13.86 -7.42
N LEU A 20 -11.22 -13.11 -8.39
CA LEU A 20 -12.02 -12.24 -9.25
C LEU A 20 -13.04 -13.06 -10.06
N ALA A 21 -12.62 -14.17 -10.65
CA ALA A 21 -13.50 -15.07 -11.40
C ALA A 21 -14.66 -15.56 -10.53
N LYS A 22 -14.37 -16.04 -9.31
CA LYS A 22 -15.39 -16.52 -8.36
C LYS A 22 -16.30 -15.40 -7.86
N GLN A 23 -15.75 -14.24 -7.51
CA GLN A 23 -16.52 -13.13 -6.95
C GLN A 23 -17.51 -12.53 -7.95
N PHE A 24 -17.09 -12.40 -9.21
CA PHE A 24 -17.87 -11.76 -10.26
C PHE A 24 -18.59 -12.77 -11.16
N ASN A 25 -18.52 -14.06 -10.81
CA ASN A 25 -19.11 -15.16 -11.58
C ASN A 25 -18.67 -15.14 -13.07
N LEU A 26 -17.38 -14.88 -13.29
CA LEU A 26 -16.75 -14.83 -14.60
C LEU A 26 -15.92 -16.10 -14.85
N SER A 27 -15.76 -16.48 -16.12
CA SER A 27 -14.77 -17.50 -16.47
C SER A 27 -13.34 -16.95 -16.27
N GLN A 28 -12.34 -17.83 -16.13
CA GLN A 28 -10.94 -17.38 -16.10
C GLN A 28 -10.58 -16.55 -17.35
N GLN A 29 -11.04 -16.98 -18.52
CA GLN A 29 -10.81 -16.28 -19.78
C GLN A 29 -11.47 -14.89 -19.82
N GLN A 30 -12.71 -14.76 -19.32
CA GLN A 30 -13.36 -13.46 -19.19
C GLN A 30 -12.63 -12.56 -18.20
N THR A 31 -12.18 -13.12 -17.07
CA THR A 31 -11.44 -12.35 -16.07
C THR A 31 -10.11 -11.84 -16.65
N GLN A 32 -9.41 -12.66 -17.43
CA GLN A 32 -8.20 -12.25 -18.13
C GLN A 32 -8.48 -11.10 -19.11
N LEU A 33 -9.48 -11.26 -19.98
CA LEU A 33 -9.89 -10.22 -20.93
C LEU A 33 -10.29 -8.92 -20.23
N ALA A 34 -11.03 -9.01 -19.12
CA ALA A 34 -11.41 -7.86 -18.31
C ALA A 34 -10.18 -7.09 -17.83
N VAL A 35 -9.22 -7.79 -17.21
CA VAL A 35 -7.99 -7.16 -16.71
C VAL A 35 -7.22 -6.57 -17.89
N GLU A 36 -7.00 -7.32 -18.97
CA GLU A 36 -6.29 -6.85 -20.18
C GLU A 36 -6.90 -5.58 -20.79
N ALA A 37 -8.23 -5.50 -20.86
CA ALA A 37 -8.93 -4.32 -21.38
C ALA A 37 -8.85 -3.10 -20.43
N LEU A 38 -8.69 -3.32 -19.13
CA LEU A 38 -8.58 -2.28 -18.12
C LEU A 38 -7.13 -1.78 -17.94
N LEU A 39 -6.13 -2.61 -18.24
CA LEU A 39 -4.70 -2.28 -18.08
C LEU A 39 -4.28 -0.93 -18.71
N PRO A 40 -4.65 -0.59 -19.96
CA PRO A 40 -4.20 0.66 -20.58
C PRO A 40 -4.66 1.89 -19.79
N ALA A 41 -5.92 1.86 -19.33
CA ALA A 41 -6.49 2.94 -18.54
C ALA A 41 -5.78 3.07 -17.18
N PHE A 42 -5.58 1.97 -16.46
CA PHE A 42 -4.85 1.98 -15.19
C PHE A 42 -3.41 2.48 -15.34
N SER A 43 -2.70 2.02 -16.38
CA SER A 43 -1.33 2.45 -16.67
C SER A 43 -1.27 3.96 -16.93
N GLN A 44 -2.19 4.47 -17.74
CA GLN A 44 -2.30 5.90 -18.03
C GLN A 44 -2.66 6.72 -16.78
N GLY A 45 -3.60 6.22 -15.97
CA GLY A 45 -3.99 6.86 -14.71
C GLY A 45 -2.85 6.90 -13.70
N LEU A 46 -2.12 5.79 -13.55
CA LEU A 46 -0.95 5.73 -12.68
C LEU A 46 0.15 6.67 -13.15
N LYS A 47 0.45 6.69 -14.46
CA LYS A 47 1.43 7.61 -15.06
C LYS A 47 1.06 9.07 -14.82
N ARG A 48 -0.22 9.41 -14.94
CA ARG A 48 -0.72 10.76 -14.64
C ARG A 48 -0.60 11.10 -13.16
N ASN A 49 -0.99 10.17 -12.28
CA ASN A 49 -0.93 10.36 -10.83
C ASN A 49 0.50 10.51 -10.31
N THR A 50 1.47 9.78 -10.88
CA THR A 50 2.89 9.89 -10.48
C THR A 50 3.62 11.06 -11.15
N ALA A 51 3.15 11.54 -12.30
CA ALA A 51 3.64 12.75 -12.94
C ALA A 51 3.13 14.04 -12.25
N ASP A 52 2.02 13.95 -11.51
CA ASP A 52 1.47 15.05 -10.73
C ASP A 52 2.08 15.08 -9.30
N PRO A 53 2.71 16.18 -8.86
CA PRO A 53 3.29 16.28 -7.51
C PRO A 53 2.28 16.02 -6.39
N SER A 54 1.03 16.45 -6.59
CA SER A 54 -0.08 16.31 -5.65
C SER A 54 -0.60 14.87 -5.59
N GLY A 55 -0.71 14.22 -6.76
CA GLY A 55 -1.10 12.81 -6.87
C GLY A 55 -0.06 11.87 -6.25
N LEU A 56 1.22 12.17 -6.48
CA LEU A 56 2.34 11.46 -5.88
C LEU A 56 2.39 11.65 -4.35
N GLY A 57 2.21 12.87 -3.85
CA GLY A 57 2.15 13.16 -2.42
C GLY A 57 1.00 12.44 -1.69
N SER A 58 -0.18 12.43 -2.31
CA SER A 58 -1.35 11.71 -1.78
C SER A 58 -1.11 10.20 -1.73
N PHE A 59 -0.50 9.64 -2.77
CA PHE A 59 -0.12 8.24 -2.83
C PHE A 59 0.93 7.86 -1.77
N LEU A 60 1.96 8.69 -1.59
CA LEU A 60 2.97 8.52 -0.54
C LEU A 60 2.36 8.56 0.86
N SER A 61 1.45 9.51 1.11
CA SER A 61 0.74 9.60 2.40
C SER A 61 -0.15 8.39 2.63
N ALA A 62 -0.84 7.89 1.61
CA ALA A 62 -1.65 6.68 1.69
C ALA A 62 -0.80 5.44 2.01
N MET A 63 0.41 5.33 1.44
CA MET A 63 1.36 4.27 1.80
C MET A 63 1.90 4.42 3.23
N ALA A 64 2.23 5.64 3.65
CA ALA A 64 2.75 5.92 5.00
C ALA A 64 1.70 5.66 6.10
N SER A 65 0.41 5.79 5.79
CA SER A 65 -0.67 5.51 6.75
C SER A 65 -0.78 4.04 7.18
N GLY A 66 -0.19 3.10 6.43
CA GLY A 66 -0.20 1.67 6.77
C GLY A 66 -1.55 0.96 6.65
N ASP A 67 -2.65 1.70 6.46
CA ASP A 67 -4.02 1.18 6.41
C ASP A 67 -4.28 0.21 5.24
N HIS A 68 -3.39 0.18 4.24
CA HIS A 68 -3.56 -0.60 3.03
C HIS A 68 -2.97 -2.02 3.11
N ALA A 69 -2.21 -2.34 4.18
CA ALA A 69 -1.64 -3.67 4.42
C ALA A 69 -2.71 -4.77 4.45
N LYS A 70 -3.83 -4.48 5.12
CA LYS A 70 -4.94 -5.41 5.39
C LYS A 70 -5.68 -5.90 4.15
N TYR A 71 -5.59 -5.20 3.03
CA TYR A 71 -6.21 -5.60 1.76
C TYR A 71 -5.35 -6.59 0.97
N PHE A 72 -4.05 -6.65 1.25
CA PHE A 72 -3.18 -7.66 0.68
C PHE A 72 -3.18 -8.95 1.51
N GLU A 73 -3.05 -8.82 2.84
CA GLU A 73 -3.02 -9.97 3.75
C GLU A 73 -4.31 -10.77 3.70
N ASN A 74 -5.42 -10.09 3.48
CA ASN A 74 -6.71 -10.70 3.27
C ASN A 74 -7.41 -9.99 2.11
N ALA A 75 -7.28 -10.50 0.90
CA ALA A 75 -7.96 -9.91 -0.24
C ALA A 75 -9.48 -10.07 -0.18
N GLY A 76 -10.01 -10.92 0.71
CA GLY A 76 -11.40 -10.85 1.14
C GLY A 76 -11.83 -9.43 1.50
N ASN A 77 -10.93 -8.66 2.11
CA ASN A 77 -11.18 -7.26 2.48
C ASN A 77 -11.29 -6.32 1.27
N ALA A 78 -10.68 -6.64 0.13
CA ALA A 78 -10.83 -5.86 -1.11
C ALA A 78 -12.29 -5.87 -1.60
N PHE A 79 -13.00 -6.95 -1.32
CA PHE A 79 -14.43 -7.12 -1.64
C PHE A 79 -15.36 -6.55 -0.57
N SER A 80 -14.85 -6.19 0.60
CA SER A 80 -15.65 -5.55 1.66
C SER A 80 -16.12 -4.17 1.24
N ALA A 81 -17.18 -3.66 1.86
CA ALA A 81 -17.65 -2.29 1.63
C ALA A 81 -16.54 -1.25 1.81
N GLN A 82 -15.63 -1.47 2.76
CA GLN A 82 -14.48 -0.60 3.00
C GLN A 82 -13.44 -0.72 1.88
N GLY A 83 -13.12 -1.93 1.42
CA GLY A 83 -12.18 -2.14 0.30
C GLY A 83 -12.70 -1.55 -1.01
N VAL A 84 -14.00 -1.69 -1.28
CA VAL A 84 -14.65 -1.05 -2.43
C VAL A 84 -14.64 0.47 -2.29
N SER A 85 -14.91 1.02 -1.10
CA SER A 85 -14.83 2.47 -0.87
C SER A 85 -13.42 3.01 -1.14
N GLN A 86 -12.40 2.38 -0.55
CA GLN A 86 -11.01 2.80 -0.74
C GLN A 86 -10.57 2.62 -2.20
N GLY A 87 -10.97 1.53 -2.84
CA GLY A 87 -10.76 1.34 -4.28
C GLY A 87 -11.36 2.47 -5.11
N ASN A 88 -12.54 2.97 -4.75
CA ASN A 88 -13.15 4.12 -5.42
C ASN A 88 -12.36 5.42 -5.19
N ASP A 89 -11.78 5.61 -4.01
CA ASP A 89 -10.93 6.78 -3.71
C ASP A 89 -9.65 6.74 -4.56
N VAL A 90 -9.00 5.57 -4.63
CA VAL A 90 -7.82 5.34 -5.48
C VAL A 90 -8.15 5.58 -6.95
N LEU A 91 -9.28 5.07 -7.45
CA LEU A 91 -9.73 5.34 -8.82
C LEU A 91 -9.99 6.83 -9.05
N GLY A 92 -10.53 7.54 -8.06
CA GLY A 92 -10.72 8.99 -8.12
C GLY A 92 -9.40 9.74 -8.27
N GLN A 93 -8.34 9.30 -7.61
CA GLN A 93 -7.00 9.87 -7.73
C GLN A 93 -6.33 9.49 -9.06
N LEU A 94 -6.40 8.22 -9.46
CA LEU A 94 -5.79 7.71 -10.68
C LEU A 94 -6.42 8.29 -11.95
N PHE A 95 -7.75 8.34 -12.01
CA PHE A 95 -8.49 8.78 -13.18
C PHE A 95 -8.98 10.22 -13.07
N GLY A 96 -8.84 10.85 -11.90
CA GLY A 96 -9.27 12.22 -11.63
C GLY A 96 -10.78 12.40 -11.46
N SER A 97 -11.60 11.47 -11.94
CA SER A 97 -13.06 11.52 -11.78
C SER A 97 -13.70 10.13 -11.83
N LYS A 98 -14.81 9.98 -11.10
CA LYS A 98 -15.63 8.76 -11.15
C LYS A 98 -16.23 8.52 -12.54
N ASP A 99 -16.49 9.59 -13.29
CA ASP A 99 -16.99 9.49 -14.66
C ASP A 99 -15.96 8.90 -15.61
N LEU A 100 -14.67 9.24 -15.44
CA LEU A 100 -13.63 8.58 -16.21
C LEU A 100 -13.51 7.10 -15.83
N SER A 101 -13.61 6.74 -14.54
CA SER A 101 -13.68 5.33 -14.12
C SER A 101 -14.83 4.57 -14.79
N ARG A 102 -16.02 5.18 -14.84
CA ARG A 102 -17.20 4.59 -15.50
C ARG A 102 -17.00 4.45 -17.01
N ALA A 103 -16.37 5.43 -17.65
CA ALA A 103 -16.06 5.40 -19.08
C ALA A 103 -15.06 4.28 -19.41
N VAL A 104 -14.04 4.09 -18.56
CA VAL A 104 -13.09 2.98 -18.68
C VAL A 104 -13.80 1.62 -18.59
N ALA A 105 -14.71 1.44 -17.62
CA ALA A 105 -15.52 0.23 -17.54
C ALA A 105 -16.42 0.04 -18.77
N ALA A 106 -17.01 1.12 -19.31
CA ALA A 106 -17.82 1.06 -20.52
C ALA A 106 -17.00 0.60 -21.73
N GLN A 107 -15.80 1.16 -21.89
CA GLN A 107 -14.89 0.78 -22.97
C GLN A 107 -14.44 -0.67 -22.85
N ALA A 108 -14.08 -1.12 -21.64
CA ALA A 108 -13.72 -2.51 -21.40
C ALA A 108 -14.91 -3.46 -21.64
N ALA A 109 -16.14 -3.04 -21.34
CA ALA A 109 -17.34 -3.84 -21.61
C ALA A 109 -17.52 -4.09 -23.11
N GLN A 110 -17.35 -3.04 -23.92
CA GLN A 110 -17.43 -3.15 -25.38
C GLN A 110 -16.33 -4.04 -25.96
N ALA A 111 -15.11 -3.97 -25.41
CA ALA A 111 -13.98 -4.76 -25.89
C ALA A 111 -14.05 -6.25 -25.50
N THR A 112 -14.59 -6.55 -24.32
CA THR A 112 -14.55 -7.91 -23.73
C THR A 112 -15.86 -8.67 -23.84
N GLY A 113 -16.97 -7.98 -24.13
CA GLY A 113 -18.32 -8.55 -24.07
C GLY A 113 -18.85 -8.79 -22.65
N ILE A 114 -18.12 -8.35 -21.61
CA ILE A 114 -18.53 -8.47 -20.21
C ILE A 114 -19.48 -7.31 -19.87
N GLY A 115 -20.50 -7.59 -19.06
CA GLY A 115 -21.45 -6.57 -18.64
C GLY A 115 -20.77 -5.36 -17.98
N GLN A 116 -21.12 -4.15 -18.43
CA GLN A 116 -20.55 -2.90 -17.92
C GLN A 116 -20.68 -2.79 -16.39
N GLN A 117 -21.82 -3.23 -15.84
CA GLN A 117 -22.07 -3.19 -14.40
C GLN A 117 -21.11 -4.11 -13.62
N VAL A 118 -20.74 -5.27 -14.18
CA VAL A 118 -19.75 -6.17 -13.59
C VAL A 118 -18.38 -5.50 -13.59
N LEU A 119 -17.95 -4.93 -14.71
CA LEU A 119 -16.66 -4.23 -14.81
C LEU A 119 -16.58 -2.99 -13.91
N GLN A 120 -17.68 -2.25 -13.75
CA GLN A 120 -17.76 -1.14 -12.81
C GLN A 120 -17.57 -1.58 -11.36
N GLN A 121 -18.06 -2.76 -10.99
CA GLN A 121 -17.85 -3.34 -9.65
C GLN A 121 -16.45 -3.94 -9.50
N MET A 122 -15.88 -4.48 -10.59
CA MET A 122 -14.50 -5.00 -10.59
C MET A 122 -13.45 -3.91 -10.44
N LEU A 123 -13.64 -2.77 -11.10
CA LEU A 123 -12.70 -1.65 -11.10
C LEU A 123 -12.15 -1.28 -9.70
N PRO A 124 -13.00 -0.94 -8.70
CA PRO A 124 -12.52 -0.54 -7.39
C PRO A 124 -11.83 -1.70 -6.65
N VAL A 125 -12.32 -2.92 -6.83
CA VAL A 125 -11.68 -4.10 -6.24
C VAL A 125 -10.27 -4.29 -6.79
N ILE A 126 -10.11 -4.25 -8.13
CA ILE A 126 -8.80 -4.33 -8.79
C ILE A 126 -7.88 -3.21 -8.28
N ALA A 127 -8.37 -1.97 -8.18
CA ALA A 127 -7.59 -0.84 -7.67
C ALA A 127 -7.09 -1.08 -6.23
N SER A 128 -7.96 -1.58 -5.35
CA SER A 128 -7.60 -1.90 -3.96
C SER A 128 -6.60 -3.06 -3.87
N MET A 129 -6.73 -4.09 -4.71
CA MET A 129 -5.79 -5.21 -4.77
C MET A 129 -4.41 -4.79 -5.29
N VAL A 130 -4.37 -3.93 -6.32
CA VAL A 130 -3.12 -3.32 -6.81
C VAL A 130 -2.46 -2.51 -5.71
N MET A 131 -3.22 -1.67 -5.00
CA MET A 131 -2.67 -0.84 -3.92
C MET A 131 -2.14 -1.68 -2.75
N GLY A 132 -2.88 -2.72 -2.35
CA GLY A 132 -2.42 -3.69 -1.35
C GLY A 132 -1.16 -4.41 -1.82
N GLY A 133 -1.09 -4.81 -3.09
CA GLY A 133 0.10 -5.43 -3.66
C GLY A 133 1.31 -4.48 -3.63
N LEU A 134 1.12 -3.19 -3.89
CA LEU A 134 2.21 -2.20 -3.97
C LEU A 134 2.77 -1.97 -2.58
N PHE A 135 1.86 -1.84 -1.60
CA PHE A 135 2.21 -1.79 -0.19
C PHE A 135 2.96 -3.05 0.24
N LYS A 136 2.51 -4.24 -0.19
CA LYS A 136 3.21 -5.48 0.14
C LYS A 136 4.57 -5.51 -0.51
N GLN A 137 4.74 -5.10 -1.76
CA GLN A 137 6.06 -5.07 -2.40
C GLN A 137 6.99 -4.08 -1.70
N SER A 138 6.52 -2.90 -1.31
CA SER A 138 7.33 -1.94 -0.53
C SER A 138 7.70 -2.51 0.84
N THR A 139 6.74 -3.11 1.55
CA THR A 139 6.94 -3.71 2.87
C THR A 139 7.76 -5.00 2.83
N ASN A 140 7.66 -5.79 1.76
CA ASN A 140 8.40 -7.03 1.51
C ASN A 140 9.78 -6.77 0.88
N GLN A 141 10.08 -5.52 0.49
CA GLN A 141 11.45 -5.00 0.37
C GLN A 141 11.96 -4.36 1.69
N MET A 142 11.05 -4.05 2.61
CA MET A 142 11.32 -3.60 3.99
C MET A 142 11.44 -4.68 5.11
N PRO A 143 11.48 -6.02 4.89
CA PRO A 143 11.70 -7.00 5.96
C PRO A 143 13.11 -6.91 6.56
N ALA A 144 14.03 -6.17 5.93
CA ALA A 144 15.36 -5.92 6.47
C ALA A 144 15.43 -4.69 7.41
N ALA A 145 14.38 -3.86 7.49
CA ALA A 145 14.40 -2.65 8.30
C ALA A 145 13.40 -2.64 9.46
N ALA A 146 12.26 -3.36 9.35
CA ALA A 146 11.23 -3.36 10.40
C ALA A 146 11.17 -4.64 11.24
N ALA A 147 11.81 -5.74 10.82
CA ALA A 147 11.94 -6.95 11.63
C ALA A 147 13.16 -6.90 12.59
N ALA A 148 13.91 -5.80 12.61
CA ALA A 148 15.00 -5.57 13.56
C ALA A 148 14.49 -4.95 14.87
N GLY A 149 13.43 -5.53 15.43
CA GLY A 149 13.15 -5.46 16.87
C GLY A 149 14.12 -6.35 17.66
N ALA A 150 15.43 -6.15 17.42
CA ALA A 150 16.57 -6.57 18.24
C ALA A 150 17.87 -6.07 17.56
N GLY A 151 18.10 -4.75 17.60
CA GLY A 151 19.49 -4.25 17.66
C GLY A 151 20.09 -3.47 16.49
N ASN A 152 19.37 -3.04 15.45
CA ASN A 152 20.03 -2.25 14.39
C ASN A 152 19.15 -1.21 13.69
N ASN A 153 18.50 -0.32 14.45
CA ASN A 153 17.89 0.88 13.88
C ASN A 153 19.00 1.91 13.55
N PRO A 154 19.23 2.29 12.28
CA PRO A 154 20.23 3.30 11.93
C PRO A 154 19.92 4.68 12.54
N LEU A 155 18.64 4.96 12.83
CA LEU A 155 18.22 6.13 13.58
C LEU A 155 18.63 6.05 15.07
N ALA A 156 18.63 4.85 15.66
CA ALA A 156 19.08 4.63 17.03
C ALA A 156 20.61 4.71 17.13
N GLU A 157 21.36 4.20 16.14
CA GLU A 157 22.82 4.39 16.08
C GLU A 157 23.21 5.88 16.00
N ILE A 158 22.49 6.70 15.24
CA ILE A 158 22.74 8.14 15.16
C ILE A 158 22.42 8.84 16.48
N ILE A 159 21.33 8.47 17.16
CA ILE A 159 20.97 9.03 18.48
C ILE A 159 21.98 8.59 19.55
N GLU A 160 22.44 7.34 19.50
CA GLU A 160 23.43 6.81 20.42
C GLU A 160 24.83 7.41 20.18
N GLN A 161 25.25 7.61 18.92
CA GLN A 161 26.47 8.36 18.61
C GLN A 161 26.38 9.82 19.08
N MET A 162 25.22 10.46 18.93
CA MET A 162 25.02 11.83 19.36
C MET A 162 24.96 11.96 20.90
N MET A 163 24.44 10.97 21.62
CA MET A 163 24.53 10.91 23.09
C MET A 163 25.93 10.55 23.59
N LYS A 164 26.65 9.70 22.85
CA LYS A 164 28.02 9.30 23.20
C LYS A 164 29.03 10.41 22.91
N GLN A 165 28.74 11.28 21.95
CA GLN A 165 29.58 12.42 21.59
C GLN A 165 29.10 13.74 22.22
N GLY A 166 27.82 13.85 22.58
CA GLY A 166 27.20 14.94 23.34
C GLY A 166 27.12 14.60 24.82
N GLY A 167 28.23 14.84 25.52
CA GLY A 167 28.50 14.38 26.88
C GLY A 167 27.35 14.54 27.90
N LEU A 168 26.90 13.39 28.41
CA LEU A 168 26.08 13.26 29.62
C LEU A 168 26.78 12.35 30.64
N GLY A 169 28.13 12.34 30.63
CA GLY A 169 28.97 11.55 31.53
C GLY A 169 29.58 12.34 32.70
N GLY A 170 29.13 13.58 32.95
CA GLY A 170 29.91 14.54 33.76
C GLY A 170 29.21 15.21 34.94
N MET A 171 27.98 14.84 35.33
CA MET A 171 27.26 15.60 36.36
C MET A 171 26.42 14.74 37.31
N LEU A 172 27.00 13.67 37.81
CA LEU A 172 26.52 13.02 39.05
C LEU A 172 27.65 12.81 40.07
N GLY A 173 28.68 13.66 39.98
CA GLY A 173 29.53 14.01 41.12
C GLY A 173 28.81 15.02 42.01
N GLY A 174 27.92 14.52 42.86
CA GLY A 174 27.14 15.31 43.82
C GLY A 174 27.20 14.67 45.20
N GLN A 175 28.26 15.00 45.91
CA GLN A 175 28.61 14.62 47.28
C GLN A 175 27.50 14.98 48.29
N PRO A 176 27.07 14.08 49.18
CA PRO A 176 26.50 14.48 50.47
C PRO A 176 27.62 14.48 51.52
N ALA A 177 27.94 15.67 52.03
CA ALA A 177 28.82 15.87 53.16
C ALA A 177 28.22 15.24 54.43
N SER A 178 29.00 14.38 55.09
CA SER A 178 28.68 13.83 56.42
C SER A 178 29.18 14.82 57.48
N PRO A 179 28.33 15.32 58.40
CA PRO A 179 28.81 16.08 59.55
C PRO A 179 29.47 15.16 60.58
N GLN A 180 30.63 15.60 61.06
CA GLN A 180 31.41 15.02 62.15
C GLN A 180 30.56 14.85 63.41
N GLN A 181 30.59 13.65 63.99
CA GLN A 181 30.15 13.43 65.37
C GLN A 181 31.35 12.91 66.17
N GLN A 182 32.01 13.88 66.82
CA GLN A 182 33.05 13.66 67.83
C GLN A 182 32.41 13.02 69.07
N ALA A 183 33.12 12.07 69.65
CA ALA A 183 32.86 11.48 70.96
C ALA A 183 34.23 11.29 71.66
N PRO A 184 34.22 11.14 73.00
CA PRO A 184 34.74 12.11 73.97
C PRO A 184 36.26 12.14 74.14
#